data_AF-A0A4S4KED1-F1
#
_entry.id   AF-A0A4S4KED1-F1
#
_cell.length_a   1.000
_cell.length_b   1.000
_cell.length_c   1.000
_cell.angle_alpha   90.00
_cell.angle_beta   90.00
_cell.angle_gamma   90.00
#
_symmetry.space_group_name_H-M   'P 1'
#
loop_
_entity.id
_entity.type
_entity.pdbx_description
1 polymer ?
#
loop_
_entity_poly.entity_id
_entity_poly.type
_entity_poly.pdbx_seq_one_letter_code
_entity_poly.pdbx_strand_id
1 'polypeptide(L)'
;MSLDYFSPQSSSSSAEAQSTPVGTPADGGEGQLISMSTMFYPRAQLDALPPDLVVVSADEVFFYVHLHILSYASVNNFGQLLPIDTKPAARAESLHILKVLEHSVKVNVLLHIIYGISCAQYSPTFETVVGSVDVMKKYGIPVERYGDSGAPLFSLLLSHAPVHPIEAYAVAAGSGLEDLAIAISPHLLSYDMAQLSDELALRMGAVYLRRLVALHDDRMDVLRKLILSPPQPHSQDGSSAVAYCDNAAALRAWAQAAEELAWEARPGMPNLLFARLDESADCIRRHFSR
;
A
#
# COMPACT_ATOMS: atom_id res chain seq x y z
N MET A 1 -41.63 -44.03 -43.40
CA MET A 1 -42.95 -44.69 -43.32
C MET A 1 -42.80 -45.76 -42.27
N SER A 2 -43.31 -45.70 -41.06
CA SER A 2 -44.49 -45.07 -40.45
C SER A 2 -44.43 -45.51 -38.97
N LEU A 3 -44.89 -44.86 -37.91
CA LEU A 3 -45.65 -43.64 -37.62
C LEU A 3 -45.44 -43.34 -36.12
N ASP A 4 -45.50 -42.05 -35.79
CA ASP A 4 -46.16 -41.40 -34.64
C ASP A 4 -45.86 -41.84 -33.19
N TYR A 5 -45.26 -40.96 -32.38
CA TYR A 5 -45.89 -39.87 -31.60
C TYR A 5 -46.50 -40.37 -30.29
N PHE A 6 -45.81 -40.14 -29.16
CA PHE A 6 -46.45 -39.73 -27.90
C PHE A 6 -45.41 -39.18 -26.90
N SER A 7 -45.69 -38.00 -26.39
CA SER A 7 -45.16 -37.40 -25.15
C SER A 7 -46.32 -36.58 -24.57
N PRO A 8 -46.29 -36.16 -23.29
CA PRO A 8 -45.59 -36.67 -22.10
C PRO A 8 -46.52 -36.74 -20.86
N GLN A 9 -46.03 -37.24 -19.71
CA GLN A 9 -46.10 -36.62 -18.38
C GLN A 9 -46.18 -37.60 -17.19
N SER A 10 -45.41 -37.20 -16.16
CA SER A 10 -45.56 -37.41 -14.71
C SER A 10 -45.80 -38.82 -14.18
N SER A 11 -44.90 -39.29 -13.32
CA SER A 11 -45.19 -39.36 -11.88
C SER A 11 -43.96 -39.80 -11.08
N SER A 12 -43.83 -39.14 -9.94
CA SER A 12 -42.99 -39.42 -8.80
C SER A 12 -42.95 -40.88 -8.38
N SER A 13 -41.77 -41.37 -7.99
CA SER A 13 -41.64 -42.47 -7.04
C SER A 13 -40.39 -42.23 -6.19
N SER A 14 -40.64 -41.76 -4.98
CA SER A 14 -39.69 -41.76 -3.86
C SER A 14 -39.61 -43.20 -3.35
N ALA A 15 -38.41 -43.79 -3.35
CA ALA A 15 -38.15 -45.06 -2.68
C ALA A 15 -37.54 -44.81 -1.31
N GLU A 16 -38.19 -45.40 -0.32
CA GLU A 16 -37.95 -45.34 1.11
C GLU A 16 -36.57 -45.90 1.49
N ALA A 17 -35.92 -45.24 2.45
CA ALA A 17 -34.91 -45.86 3.30
C ALA A 17 -35.45 -45.92 4.72
N GLN A 18 -35.46 -47.15 5.23
CA GLN A 18 -36.05 -47.61 6.48
C GLN A 18 -35.55 -46.86 7.72
N SER A 19 -36.48 -46.56 8.61
CA SER A 19 -36.23 -46.17 10.00
C SER A 19 -35.96 -47.39 10.88
N THR A 20 -34.99 -47.29 11.79
CA THR A 20 -35.11 -47.60 13.24
C THR A 20 -33.86 -47.04 13.96
N PRO A 21 -33.85 -46.88 15.30
CA PRO A 21 -34.70 -45.97 16.07
C PRO A 21 -33.86 -44.99 16.93
N VAL A 22 -34.57 -44.01 17.46
CA VAL A 22 -34.17 -42.88 18.31
C VAL A 22 -33.21 -43.23 19.46
N GLY A 23 -32.13 -42.46 19.57
CA GLY A 23 -31.43 -42.15 20.81
C GLY A 23 -31.16 -40.64 20.86
N THR A 24 -31.87 -39.92 21.74
CA THR A 24 -31.65 -38.49 22.01
C THR A 24 -30.52 -38.31 23.05
N PRO A 25 -29.98 -37.09 23.21
CA PRO A 25 -28.61 -36.71 22.89
C PRO A 25 -27.63 -36.96 24.05
N ALA A 26 -26.44 -37.46 23.75
CA ALA A 26 -25.32 -37.26 24.66
C ALA A 26 -24.81 -35.83 24.44
N ASP A 27 -25.19 -34.95 25.36
CA ASP A 27 -24.54 -33.68 25.67
C ASP A 27 -23.01 -33.82 25.55
N GLY A 28 -22.43 -33.12 24.58
CA GLY A 28 -21.09 -33.44 24.07
C GLY A 28 -20.39 -32.25 23.47
N GLY A 29 -20.26 -31.19 24.27
CA GLY A 29 -19.37 -30.05 24.04
C GLY A 29 -19.78 -29.16 22.88
N GLU A 30 -20.19 -27.93 23.19
CA GLU A 30 -20.16 -26.86 22.21
C GLU A 30 -18.76 -26.87 21.58
N GLY A 31 -18.67 -27.31 20.32
CA GLY A 31 -17.42 -27.31 19.58
C GLY A 31 -16.98 -25.86 19.48
N GLN A 32 -16.07 -25.44 20.37
CA GLN A 32 -15.55 -24.09 20.39
C GLN A 32 -14.91 -23.86 19.02
N LEU A 33 -15.57 -23.08 18.17
CA LEU A 33 -15.08 -22.73 16.85
C LEU A 33 -13.82 -21.90 17.07
N ILE A 34 -12.66 -22.51 16.89
CA ILE A 34 -11.36 -21.84 17.00
C ILE A 34 -11.18 -21.00 15.74
N SER A 35 -11.02 -19.69 15.90
CA SER A 35 -10.67 -18.79 14.80
C SER A 35 -9.17 -18.85 14.56
N MET A 36 -8.74 -19.15 13.33
CA MET A 36 -7.33 -19.38 12.99
C MET A 36 -6.96 -18.63 11.72
N SER A 37 -5.71 -18.20 11.61
CA SER A 37 -5.18 -17.62 10.38
C SER A 37 -5.19 -18.64 9.24
N THR A 38 -5.57 -18.21 8.04
CA THR A 38 -5.51 -19.04 6.83
C THR A 38 -4.10 -19.23 6.29
N MET A 39 -3.15 -18.36 6.68
CA MET A 39 -1.73 -18.48 6.29
C MET A 39 -0.89 -19.15 7.39
N PHE A 40 -1.14 -18.79 8.65
CA PHE A 40 -0.38 -19.26 9.81
C PHE A 40 -1.19 -20.32 10.57
N TYR A 41 -1.41 -21.49 9.95
CA TYR A 41 -2.15 -22.62 10.52
C TYR A 41 -1.21 -23.82 10.79
N PRO A 42 -1.61 -24.84 11.60
CA PRO A 42 -0.70 -25.88 12.08
C PRO A 42 0.02 -26.70 11.00
N ARG A 43 -0.56 -26.78 9.80
CA ARG A 43 -0.03 -27.54 8.66
C ARG A 43 0.54 -26.64 7.56
N ALA A 44 0.66 -25.34 7.82
CA ALA A 44 1.28 -24.42 6.89
C ALA A 44 2.79 -24.73 6.79
N GLN A 45 3.27 -24.95 5.57
CA GLN A 45 4.67 -25.28 5.32
C GLN A 45 5.49 -24.00 5.10
N LEU A 46 5.63 -23.21 6.17
CA LEU A 46 6.33 -21.91 6.15
C LEU A 46 7.82 -22.02 6.48
N ASP A 47 8.26 -23.14 7.08
CA ASP A 47 9.65 -23.46 7.41
C ASP A 47 9.87 -24.98 7.21
N ALA A 48 11.11 -25.45 7.33
CA ALA A 48 11.45 -26.87 7.31
C ALA A 48 11.00 -27.59 8.59
N LEU A 49 10.92 -26.86 9.71
CA LEU A 49 10.43 -27.38 10.99
C LEU A 49 8.92 -27.13 11.14
N PRO A 50 8.20 -27.96 11.92
CA PRO A 50 6.82 -27.66 12.27
C PRO A 50 6.75 -26.44 13.21
N PRO A 51 5.62 -25.69 13.22
CA PRO A 51 5.40 -24.60 14.16
C PRO A 51 5.54 -25.06 15.62
N ASP A 52 6.31 -24.33 16.43
CA ASP A 52 6.57 -24.61 17.86
C ASP A 52 6.03 -23.52 18.81
N LEU A 53 5.34 -22.52 18.24
CA LEU A 53 4.77 -21.38 18.96
C LEU A 53 3.40 -20.99 18.37
N VAL A 54 2.44 -20.65 19.24
CA VAL A 54 1.12 -20.14 18.88
C VAL A 54 0.98 -18.73 19.41
N VAL A 55 0.86 -17.75 18.50
CA VAL A 55 0.49 -16.37 18.86
C VAL A 55 -1.03 -16.27 18.86
N VAL A 56 -1.59 -15.72 19.93
CA VAL A 56 -3.04 -15.47 20.07
C VAL A 56 -3.25 -13.97 20.16
N SER A 57 -4.00 -13.43 19.20
CA SER A 57 -4.34 -12.00 19.15
C SER A 57 -5.42 -11.62 20.17
N ALA A 58 -5.64 -10.32 20.37
CA ALA A 58 -6.63 -9.81 21.33
C ALA A 58 -8.09 -10.18 20.98
N ASP A 59 -8.36 -10.44 19.71
CA ASP A 59 -9.63 -10.94 19.17
C ASP A 59 -9.64 -12.48 19.01
N GLU A 60 -8.78 -13.17 19.76
CA GLU A 60 -8.75 -14.64 19.91
C GLU A 60 -8.55 -15.40 18.58
N VAL A 61 -7.76 -14.83 17.67
CA VAL A 61 -7.31 -15.51 16.45
C VAL A 61 -5.95 -16.15 16.69
N PHE A 62 -5.83 -17.41 16.30
CA PHE A 62 -4.65 -18.24 16.52
C PHE A 62 -3.73 -18.22 15.28
N PHE A 63 -2.44 -17.98 15.52
CA PHE A 63 -1.38 -17.96 14.52
C PHE A 63 -0.28 -18.95 14.90
N TYR A 64 -0.10 -19.98 14.08
CA TYR A 64 0.92 -21.02 14.26
C TYR A 64 2.20 -20.58 13.57
N VAL A 65 3.25 -20.38 14.37
CA VAL A 65 4.50 -19.76 13.97
C VAL A 65 5.70 -20.47 14.60
N HIS A 66 6.90 -20.02 14.25
CA HIS A 66 8.15 -20.59 14.69
C HIS A 66 8.87 -19.63 15.63
N LEU A 67 9.24 -20.14 16.80
CA LEU A 67 9.96 -19.42 17.84
C LEU A 67 11.30 -18.89 17.34
N HIS A 68 12.06 -19.69 16.56
CA HIS A 68 13.36 -19.27 16.04
C HIS A 68 13.25 -18.07 15.10
N ILE A 69 12.20 -18.00 14.28
CA ILE A 69 11.97 -16.89 13.35
C ILE A 69 11.65 -15.61 14.12
N LEU A 70 10.72 -15.66 15.09
CA LEU A 70 10.38 -14.48 15.90
C LEU A 70 11.56 -14.02 16.77
N SER A 71 12.32 -14.96 17.33
CA SER A 71 13.51 -14.66 18.13
C SER A 71 14.61 -14.01 17.29
N TYR A 72 14.80 -14.45 16.05
CA TYR A 72 15.75 -13.84 15.12
C TYR A 72 15.31 -12.46 14.62
N ALA A 73 14.01 -12.24 14.50
CA ALA A 73 13.43 -10.99 14.02
C ALA A 73 13.46 -9.87 15.08
N SER A 74 13.35 -10.21 16.37
CA SER A 74 13.23 -9.24 17.46
C SER A 74 14.53 -9.02 18.22
N VAL A 75 14.85 -7.75 18.51
CA VAL A 75 15.99 -7.34 19.36
C VAL A 75 15.62 -7.20 20.83
N ASN A 76 14.33 -7.27 21.19
CA ASN A 76 13.87 -7.15 22.59
C ASN A 76 13.11 -8.39 23.08
N ASN A 77 13.38 -9.55 22.47
CA ASN A 77 12.74 -10.82 22.79
C ASN A 77 11.20 -10.76 22.68
N PHE A 78 10.72 -10.06 21.64
CA PHE A 78 9.31 -9.75 21.38
C PHE A 78 8.62 -9.11 22.59
N GLY A 79 9.26 -8.10 23.17
CA GLY A 79 8.79 -7.44 24.39
C GLY A 79 8.94 -8.30 25.65
N GLN A 80 9.98 -9.14 25.70
CA GLN A 80 10.21 -10.13 26.76
C GLN A 80 9.13 -11.22 26.87
N LEU A 81 8.35 -11.43 25.80
CA LEU A 81 7.27 -12.40 25.80
C LEU A 81 7.68 -13.77 25.25
N LEU A 82 8.78 -13.86 24.51
CA LEU A 82 9.25 -15.16 24.01
C LEU A 82 9.89 -15.97 25.15
N PRO A 83 9.63 -17.29 25.20
CA PRO A 83 10.25 -18.18 26.17
C PRO A 83 11.78 -18.07 26.12
N ILE A 84 12.39 -17.80 27.27
CA ILE A 84 13.85 -17.88 27.44
C ILE A 84 14.17 -19.33 27.80
N ASP A 85 15.05 -19.96 27.01
CA ASP A 85 15.48 -21.36 27.17
C ASP A 85 15.94 -21.63 28.61
N THR A 86 15.04 -22.14 29.44
CA THR A 86 15.37 -22.54 30.82
C THR A 86 15.58 -24.05 30.93
N LYS A 87 14.98 -24.88 30.04
CA LYS A 87 15.21 -26.35 29.98
C LYS A 87 14.95 -26.95 28.58
N PRO A 88 15.95 -27.50 27.87
CA PRO A 88 15.78 -28.11 26.54
C PRO A 88 14.93 -29.39 26.53
N ALA A 89 14.75 -30.07 27.66
CA ALA A 89 14.03 -31.34 27.76
C ALA A 89 12.50 -31.22 27.67
N ALA A 90 11.91 -30.03 27.84
CA ALA A 90 10.47 -29.79 27.74
C ALA A 90 10.01 -29.39 26.33
N ARG A 91 10.95 -29.17 25.40
CA ARG A 91 10.68 -28.64 24.05
C ARG A 91 9.99 -29.65 23.12
N ALA A 92 10.05 -30.94 23.45
CA ALA A 92 9.61 -31.99 22.53
C ALA A 92 8.08 -32.16 22.44
N GLU A 93 7.30 -31.62 23.39
CA GLU A 93 5.88 -32.01 23.50
C GLU A 93 4.87 -30.87 23.75
N SER A 94 5.28 -29.63 24.03
CA SER A 94 4.33 -28.53 24.28
C SER A 94 4.54 -27.32 23.38
N LEU A 95 3.53 -27.03 22.54
CA LEU A 95 3.36 -25.76 21.84
C LEU A 95 3.27 -24.62 22.85
N HIS A 96 4.14 -23.62 22.73
CA HIS A 96 4.07 -22.44 23.58
C HIS A 96 2.94 -21.53 23.11
N ILE A 97 2.16 -20.96 24.04
CA ILE A 97 1.10 -20.01 23.72
C ILE A 97 1.54 -18.61 24.16
N LEU A 98 1.59 -17.70 23.21
CA LEU A 98 1.95 -16.30 23.38
C LEU A 98 0.72 -15.43 23.11
N LYS A 99 0.18 -14.78 24.15
CA LYS A 99 -0.92 -13.81 24.00
C LYS A 99 -0.38 -12.42 23.74
N VAL A 100 -0.93 -11.74 22.74
CA VAL A 100 -0.57 -10.36 22.37
C VAL A 100 -1.79 -9.45 22.47
N LEU A 101 -1.58 -8.14 22.66
CA LEU A 101 -2.67 -7.17 22.85
C LEU A 101 -3.19 -6.59 21.52
N GLU A 102 -2.58 -6.97 20.42
CA GLU A 102 -2.89 -6.50 19.08
C GLU A 102 -4.00 -7.34 18.46
N HIS A 103 -4.89 -6.69 17.72
CA HIS A 103 -5.89 -7.36 16.91
C HIS A 103 -5.25 -8.17 15.77
N SER A 104 -5.94 -9.24 15.38
CA SER A 104 -5.52 -10.21 14.35
C SER A 104 -5.04 -9.55 13.06
N VAL A 105 -5.68 -8.46 12.61
CA VAL A 105 -5.31 -7.76 11.37
C VAL A 105 -3.89 -7.18 11.43
N LYS A 106 -3.48 -6.60 12.56
CA LYS A 106 -2.11 -6.06 12.75
C LYS A 106 -1.10 -7.19 12.94
N VAL A 107 -1.47 -8.22 13.71
CA VAL A 107 -0.63 -9.41 13.91
C VAL A 107 -0.39 -10.14 12.58
N ASN A 108 -1.41 -10.24 11.73
CA ASN A 108 -1.29 -10.88 10.43
C ASN A 108 -0.29 -10.14 9.54
N VAL A 109 -0.42 -8.80 9.41
CA VAL A 109 0.53 -7.99 8.64
C VAL A 109 1.95 -8.11 9.22
N LEU A 110 2.10 -8.03 10.55
CA LEU A 110 3.38 -8.20 11.24
C LEU A 110 4.06 -9.53 10.88
N LEU A 111 3.33 -10.64 11.00
CA LEU A 111 3.89 -11.97 10.72
C LEU A 111 4.22 -12.13 9.24
N HIS A 112 3.39 -11.62 8.33
CA HIS A 112 3.71 -11.61 6.90
C HIS A 112 5.02 -10.86 6.60
N ILE A 113 5.25 -9.71 7.25
CA ILE A 113 6.51 -8.96 7.12
C ILE A 113 7.69 -9.79 7.62
N ILE A 114 7.60 -10.37 8.82
CA ILE A 114 8.68 -11.16 9.43
C ILE A 114 9.04 -12.38 8.58
N TYR A 115 8.05 -13.06 8.02
CA TYR A 115 8.26 -14.24 7.16
C TYR A 115 8.63 -13.88 5.72
N GLY A 116 8.62 -12.60 5.35
CA GLY A 116 8.91 -12.16 3.98
C GLY A 116 7.82 -12.57 2.97
N ILE A 117 6.57 -12.73 3.41
CA ILE A 117 5.45 -13.18 2.58
C ILE A 117 4.51 -12.01 2.32
N SER A 118 4.11 -11.79 1.08
CA SER A 118 3.13 -10.75 0.74
C SER A 118 1.78 -10.99 1.44
N CYS A 119 1.23 -9.93 2.03
CA CYS A 119 -0.13 -9.92 2.60
C CYS A 119 -1.14 -9.14 1.73
N ALA A 120 -0.77 -8.80 0.49
CA ALA A 120 -1.63 -7.99 -0.39
C ALA A 120 -3.01 -8.63 -0.64
N GLN A 121 -3.11 -9.96 -0.62
CA GLN A 121 -4.37 -10.69 -0.79
C GLN A 121 -5.41 -10.41 0.31
N TYR A 122 -4.97 -9.93 1.47
CA TYR A 122 -5.84 -9.57 2.59
C TYR A 122 -6.29 -8.11 2.54
N SER A 123 -5.79 -7.32 1.57
CA SER A 123 -6.12 -5.91 1.38
C SER A 123 -6.13 -5.11 2.69
N PRO A 124 -5.05 -5.13 3.48
CA PRO A 124 -5.03 -4.43 4.76
C PRO A 124 -5.23 -2.92 4.53
N THR A 125 -5.94 -2.27 5.45
CA THR A 125 -6.12 -0.80 5.38
C THR A 125 -4.82 -0.09 5.69
N PHE A 126 -4.66 1.15 5.19
CA PHE A 126 -3.48 1.97 5.47
C PHE A 126 -3.22 2.10 6.98
N GLU A 127 -4.26 2.35 7.78
CA GLU A 127 -4.18 2.41 9.25
C GLU A 127 -3.66 1.09 9.86
N THR A 128 -4.06 -0.06 9.32
CA THR A 128 -3.56 -1.37 9.78
C THR A 128 -2.08 -1.52 9.48
N VAL A 129 -1.64 -1.09 8.29
CA VAL A 129 -0.22 -1.16 7.89
C VAL A 129 0.63 -0.26 8.77
N VAL A 130 0.23 1.00 8.96
CA VAL A 130 0.93 1.95 9.85
C VAL A 130 0.95 1.45 11.28
N GLY A 131 -0.20 0.98 11.79
CA GLY A 131 -0.29 0.40 13.11
C GLY A 131 0.59 -0.84 13.28
N SER A 132 0.83 -1.60 12.21
CA SER A 132 1.74 -2.75 12.24
C SER A 132 3.20 -2.32 12.32
N VAL A 133 3.59 -1.19 11.70
CA VAL A 133 4.92 -0.58 11.88
C VAL A 133 5.14 -0.15 13.34
N ASP A 134 4.12 0.41 13.99
CA ASP A 134 4.19 0.78 15.41
C ASP A 134 4.32 -0.48 16.31
N VAL A 135 3.62 -1.56 15.94
CA VAL A 135 3.73 -2.88 16.61
C VAL A 135 5.11 -3.51 16.41
N MET A 136 5.73 -3.36 15.23
CA MET A 136 7.11 -3.78 14.99
C MET A 136 8.06 -3.09 15.99
N LYS A 137 7.95 -1.77 16.14
CA LYS A 137 8.75 -1.00 17.11
C LYS A 137 8.53 -1.49 18.54
N LYS A 138 7.27 -1.72 18.95
CA LYS A 138 6.90 -2.25 20.27
C LYS A 138 7.56 -3.60 20.55
N TYR A 139 7.52 -4.52 19.60
CA TYR A 139 8.10 -5.86 19.73
C TYR A 139 9.56 -5.95 19.27
N GLY A 140 10.25 -4.80 19.18
CA GLY A 140 11.68 -4.75 18.89
C GLY A 140 12.05 -5.32 17.52
N ILE A 141 11.17 -5.25 16.55
CA ILE A 141 11.45 -5.67 15.18
C ILE A 141 11.98 -4.43 14.44
N PRO A 142 13.25 -4.42 14.00
CA PRO A 142 13.84 -3.27 13.34
C PRO A 142 13.19 -3.07 11.97
N VAL A 143 12.47 -1.96 11.79
CA VAL A 143 11.66 -1.68 10.60
C VAL A 143 12.55 -1.55 9.37
N GLU A 144 13.74 -0.99 9.54
CA GLU A 144 14.76 -0.78 8.52
C GLU A 144 15.16 -2.09 7.82
N ARG A 145 15.17 -3.21 8.57
CA ARG A 145 15.52 -4.54 8.05
C ARG A 145 14.50 -5.07 7.04
N TYR A 146 13.28 -4.58 7.09
CA TYR A 146 12.17 -5.02 6.24
C TYR A 146 11.74 -3.91 5.28
N GLY A 147 12.59 -2.90 5.09
CA GLY A 147 12.34 -1.72 4.28
C GLY A 147 12.82 -1.82 2.83
N ASP A 148 13.50 -2.90 2.45
CA ASP A 148 14.06 -3.05 1.10
C ASP A 148 12.96 -3.13 0.03
N SER A 149 13.27 -2.78 -1.22
CA SER A 149 12.30 -2.77 -2.33
C SER A 149 11.63 -4.12 -2.62
N GLY A 150 12.26 -5.23 -2.22
CA GLY A 150 11.72 -6.59 -2.32
C GLY A 150 10.90 -7.03 -1.12
N ALA A 151 10.89 -6.26 -0.04
CA ALA A 151 10.20 -6.63 1.19
C ALA A 151 8.68 -6.37 1.10
N PRO A 152 7.84 -7.20 1.76
CA PRO A 152 6.40 -7.02 1.77
C PRO A 152 5.97 -5.62 2.24
N LEU A 153 6.62 -5.09 3.30
CA LEU A 153 6.30 -3.78 3.87
C LEU A 153 6.50 -2.64 2.86
N PHE A 154 7.58 -2.68 2.09
CA PHE A 154 7.85 -1.67 1.05
C PHE A 154 6.73 -1.63 0.02
N SER A 155 6.42 -2.79 -0.57
CA SER A 155 5.36 -2.88 -1.60
C SER A 155 4.00 -2.45 -1.07
N LEU A 156 3.71 -2.78 0.20
CA LEU A 156 2.44 -2.49 0.84
C LEU A 156 2.25 -1.00 1.10
N LEU A 157 3.25 -0.35 1.71
CA LEU A 157 3.21 1.10 1.95
C LEU A 157 3.17 1.88 0.63
N LEU A 158 3.95 1.46 -0.37
CA LEU A 158 3.95 2.09 -1.68
C LEU A 158 2.58 1.99 -2.38
N SER A 159 1.86 0.88 -2.20
CA SER A 159 0.52 0.72 -2.78
C SER A 159 -0.53 1.69 -2.22
N HIS A 160 -0.33 2.19 -0.99
CA HIS A 160 -1.20 3.21 -0.37
C HIS A 160 -0.78 4.65 -0.67
N ALA A 161 0.43 4.87 -1.19
CA ALA A 161 0.99 6.19 -1.44
C ALA A 161 0.13 7.10 -2.36
N PRO A 162 -0.57 6.59 -3.40
CA PRO A 162 -1.42 7.44 -4.22
C PRO A 162 -2.60 8.08 -3.47
N VAL A 163 -3.09 7.43 -2.40
CA VAL A 163 -4.26 7.88 -1.63
C VAL A 163 -3.84 8.63 -0.36
N HIS A 164 -2.72 8.22 0.26
CA HIS A 164 -2.19 8.78 1.51
C HIS A 164 -0.72 9.22 1.35
N PRO A 165 -0.40 10.14 0.43
CA PRO A 165 0.98 10.41 0.04
C PRO A 165 1.82 11.01 1.18
N ILE A 166 1.26 11.94 1.95
CA ILE A 166 2.02 12.62 3.02
C ILE A 166 2.16 11.74 4.25
N GLU A 167 1.11 10.99 4.60
CA GLU A 167 1.13 10.07 5.71
C GLU A 167 2.08 8.90 5.43
N ALA A 168 2.03 8.32 4.21
CA ALA A 168 2.93 7.25 3.82
C ALA A 168 4.39 7.72 3.80
N TYR A 169 4.65 8.92 3.25
CA TYR A 169 5.98 9.52 3.29
C TYR A 169 6.47 9.72 4.72
N ALA A 170 5.60 10.23 5.61
CA ALA A 170 5.96 10.46 7.00
C ALA A 170 6.29 9.17 7.77
N VAL A 171 5.56 8.08 7.50
CA VAL A 171 5.82 6.77 8.10
C VAL A 171 7.14 6.16 7.60
N ALA A 172 7.40 6.25 6.29
CA ALA A 172 8.65 5.79 5.69
C ALA A 172 9.85 6.57 6.26
N ALA A 173 9.78 7.91 6.21
CA ALA A 173 10.78 8.82 6.75
C ALA A 173 11.05 8.59 8.25
N GLY A 174 9.99 8.55 9.05
CA GLY A 174 10.06 8.33 10.50
C GLY A 174 10.54 6.95 10.93
N SER A 175 10.68 6.03 9.97
CA SER A 175 11.22 4.69 10.17
C SER A 175 12.53 4.48 9.40
N GLY A 176 13.16 5.56 8.92
CA GLY A 176 14.45 5.51 8.25
C GLY A 176 14.44 4.85 6.86
N LEU A 177 13.27 4.63 6.26
CA LEU A 177 13.12 3.94 4.98
C LEU A 177 13.33 4.90 3.80
N GLU A 178 14.59 5.24 3.52
CA GLU A 178 14.95 6.27 2.53
C GLU A 178 14.47 5.93 1.12
N ASP A 179 14.73 4.71 0.65
CA ASP A 179 14.32 4.27 -0.71
C ASP A 179 12.79 4.32 -0.88
N LEU A 180 12.05 3.98 0.17
CA LEU A 180 10.60 4.05 0.16
C LEU A 180 10.11 5.50 0.17
N ALA A 181 10.72 6.37 0.97
CA ALA A 181 10.40 7.79 0.98
C ALA A 181 10.65 8.42 -0.40
N ILE A 182 11.74 8.05 -1.09
CA ILE A 182 12.03 8.47 -2.46
C ILE A 182 10.96 7.96 -3.41
N ALA A 183 10.58 6.69 -3.33
CA ALA A 183 9.55 6.09 -4.19
C ALA A 183 8.16 6.73 -3.99
N ILE A 184 7.84 7.17 -2.77
CA ILE A 184 6.59 7.86 -2.44
C ILE A 184 6.61 9.32 -2.92
N SER A 185 7.78 9.96 -2.93
CA SER A 185 7.92 11.40 -3.19
C SER A 185 7.24 11.95 -4.45
N PRO A 186 7.10 11.22 -5.59
CA PRO A 186 6.36 11.72 -6.75
C PRO A 186 4.86 11.90 -6.48
N HIS A 187 4.27 11.13 -5.55
CA HIS A 187 2.86 11.29 -5.18
C HIS A 187 2.60 12.58 -4.39
N LEU A 188 3.65 13.21 -3.87
CA LEU A 188 3.59 14.52 -3.21
C LEU A 188 3.68 15.70 -4.17
N LEU A 189 3.75 15.46 -5.48
CA LEU A 189 3.83 16.53 -6.47
C LEU A 189 2.67 17.52 -6.38
N SER A 190 1.48 17.13 -5.94
CA SER A 190 0.32 18.04 -5.82
C SER A 190 0.01 18.45 -4.39
N TYR A 191 0.85 18.07 -3.42
CA TYR A 191 0.58 18.30 -2.01
C TYR A 191 0.78 19.78 -1.64
N ASP A 192 -0.20 20.35 -0.93
CA ASP A 192 -0.10 21.70 -0.40
C ASP A 192 0.64 21.70 0.94
N MET A 193 1.87 22.25 0.94
CA MET A 193 2.71 22.33 2.13
C MET A 193 2.08 23.11 3.28
N ALA A 194 1.10 23.99 3.01
CA ALA A 194 0.36 24.70 4.05
C ALA A 194 -0.56 23.79 4.88
N GLN A 195 -0.91 22.60 4.36
CA GLN A 195 -1.74 21.61 5.05
C GLN A 195 -0.92 20.64 5.92
N LEU A 196 0.41 20.79 5.94
CA LEU A 196 1.27 19.93 6.74
C LEU A 196 1.03 20.18 8.23
N SER A 197 0.59 19.14 8.94
CA SER A 197 0.39 19.21 10.38
C SER A 197 1.69 19.03 11.15
N ASP A 198 1.75 19.62 12.36
CA ASP A 198 2.87 19.43 13.29
C ASP A 198 3.09 17.96 13.64
N GLU A 199 2.02 17.17 13.72
CA GLU A 199 2.08 15.73 13.98
C GLU A 199 2.85 14.99 12.87
N LEU A 200 2.55 15.28 11.60
CA LEU A 200 3.25 14.67 10.46
C LEU A 200 4.70 15.14 10.39
N ALA A 201 4.96 16.42 10.68
CA ALA A 201 6.30 16.98 10.73
C ALA A 201 7.16 16.29 11.81
N LEU A 202 6.58 16.06 13.00
CA LEU A 202 7.23 15.29 14.07
C LEU A 202 7.44 13.83 13.66
N ARG A 203 6.44 13.20 13.05
CA ARG A 203 6.49 11.79 12.65
C ARG A 203 7.59 11.52 11.62
N MET A 204 7.74 12.37 10.60
CA MET A 204 8.79 12.21 9.58
C MET A 204 10.19 12.62 10.06
N GLY A 205 10.25 13.53 11.02
CA GLY A 205 11.50 14.07 11.57
C GLY A 205 12.10 15.20 10.74
N ALA A 206 12.95 16.01 11.39
CA ALA A 206 13.48 17.26 10.83
C ALA A 206 14.29 17.06 9.53
N VAL A 207 15.01 15.94 9.40
CA VAL A 207 15.83 15.64 8.21
C VAL A 207 14.94 15.47 6.98
N TYR A 208 13.90 14.64 7.08
CA TYR A 208 12.99 14.37 5.98
C TYR A 208 12.02 15.52 5.71
N LEU A 209 11.66 16.29 6.74
CA LEU A 209 10.93 17.55 6.56
C LEU A 209 11.73 18.55 5.72
N ARG A 210 13.00 18.79 6.08
CA ARG A 210 13.89 19.67 5.31
C ARG A 210 14.04 19.18 3.87
N ARG A 211 14.20 17.87 3.67
CA ARG A 211 14.27 17.26 2.34
C ARG A 211 12.98 17.47 1.54
N LEU A 212 11.82 17.33 2.18
CA LEU A 212 10.53 17.54 1.53
C LEU A 212 10.35 19.00 1.10
N VAL A 213 10.66 19.96 1.97
CA VAL A 213 10.60 21.40 1.64
C VAL A 213 11.53 21.71 0.46
N ALA A 214 12.80 21.29 0.53
CA ALA A 214 13.76 21.49 -0.55
C ALA A 214 13.28 20.85 -1.86
N LEU A 215 12.70 19.65 -1.79
CA LEU A 215 12.15 18.97 -2.95
C LEU A 215 11.02 19.77 -3.62
N HIS A 216 10.13 20.38 -2.84
CA HIS A 216 9.07 21.25 -3.37
C HIS A 216 9.63 22.54 -4.00
N ASP A 217 10.63 23.16 -3.35
CA ASP A 217 11.30 24.35 -3.88
C ASP A 217 12.00 24.04 -5.22
N ASP A 218 12.79 22.95 -5.26
CA ASP A 218 13.49 22.49 -6.47
C ASP A 218 12.51 22.19 -7.61
N ARG A 219 11.39 21.53 -7.30
CA ARG A 219 10.33 21.24 -8.28
C ARG A 219 9.69 22.51 -8.83
N MET A 220 9.44 23.49 -7.97
CA MET A 220 8.90 24.78 -8.39
C MET A 220 9.89 25.56 -9.25
N ASP A 221 11.17 25.53 -8.92
CA ASP A 221 12.21 26.18 -9.71
C ASP A 221 12.40 25.52 -11.08
N VAL A 222 12.34 24.18 -11.15
CA VAL A 222 12.34 23.45 -12.42
C VAL A 222 11.09 23.78 -13.24
N LEU A 223 9.91 23.79 -12.61
CA LEU A 223 8.66 24.13 -13.29
C LEU A 223 8.70 25.55 -13.86
N ARG A 224 9.15 26.55 -13.08
CA ARG A 224 9.34 27.93 -13.55
C ARG A 224 10.31 27.99 -14.73
N LYS A 225 11.45 27.29 -14.66
CA LYS A 225 12.41 27.22 -15.78
C LYS A 225 11.78 26.63 -17.04
N LEU A 226 10.97 25.58 -16.90
CA LEU A 226 10.28 24.95 -18.03
C LEU A 226 9.21 25.88 -18.62
N ILE A 227 8.40 26.53 -17.79
CA ILE A 227 7.35 27.47 -18.22
C ILE A 227 7.97 28.70 -18.88
N LEU A 228 9.11 29.20 -18.38
CA LEU A 228 9.84 30.36 -18.90
C LEU A 228 10.85 30.01 -19.99
N SER A 229 10.89 28.76 -20.47
CA SER A 229 11.70 28.38 -21.62
C SER A 229 10.85 28.47 -22.89
N PRO A 230 11.15 29.39 -23.82
CA PRO A 230 10.34 29.55 -25.03
C PRO A 230 10.37 28.26 -25.87
N PRO A 231 9.23 27.86 -26.47
CA PRO A 231 9.17 26.71 -27.35
C PRO A 231 10.09 26.93 -28.54
N GLN A 232 10.80 25.87 -28.95
CA GLN A 232 11.68 25.96 -30.10
C GLN A 232 10.85 26.27 -31.35
N PRO A 233 11.25 27.26 -32.17
CA PRO A 233 10.57 27.55 -33.42
C PRO A 233 10.68 26.32 -34.33
N HIS A 234 9.55 25.86 -34.87
CA HIS A 234 9.54 24.76 -35.83
C HIS A 234 10.39 25.13 -37.06
N SER A 235 11.29 24.24 -37.48
CA SER A 235 12.08 24.44 -38.70
C SER A 235 11.13 24.48 -39.90
N GLN A 236 11.20 25.57 -40.67
CA GLN A 236 10.48 25.70 -41.93
C GLN A 236 11.15 24.81 -42.99
N ASP A 237 10.93 23.51 -42.91
CA ASP A 237 11.24 22.63 -44.03
C ASP A 237 10.23 22.92 -45.14
N GLY A 238 10.76 23.52 -46.20
CA GLY A 238 10.02 24.15 -47.26
C GLY A 238 9.11 23.18 -47.98
N SER A 239 7.80 23.43 -47.90
CA SER A 239 6.83 23.29 -49.00
C SER A 239 5.42 23.44 -48.45
N SER A 240 5.07 24.63 -47.98
CA SER A 240 3.67 25.04 -47.93
C SER A 240 3.58 26.55 -47.82
N ALA A 241 2.72 27.16 -48.63
CA ALA A 241 2.34 28.57 -48.55
C ALA A 241 1.45 28.82 -47.33
N VAL A 242 1.94 28.44 -46.14
CA VAL A 242 1.29 28.67 -44.85
C VAL A 242 2.09 29.74 -44.16
N ALA A 243 1.41 30.89 -44.05
CA ALA A 243 1.62 32.03 -43.18
C ALA A 243 3.02 32.18 -42.56
N TYR A 244 3.62 33.33 -42.86
CA TYR A 244 4.60 33.99 -41.99
C TYR A 244 4.03 34.05 -40.56
N CYS A 245 4.25 33.01 -39.77
CA CYS A 245 4.11 33.09 -38.34
C CYS A 245 5.14 34.13 -37.93
N ASP A 246 4.69 35.32 -37.56
CA ASP A 246 5.56 36.32 -36.96
C ASP A 246 6.05 35.72 -35.64
N ASN A 247 7.23 35.09 -35.69
CA ASN A 247 7.85 34.43 -34.55
C ASN A 247 7.91 35.38 -33.34
N ALA A 248 7.98 36.70 -33.58
CA ALA A 248 7.96 37.70 -32.52
C ALA A 248 6.58 37.87 -31.85
N ALA A 249 5.47 37.73 -32.59
CA ALA A 249 4.12 37.78 -32.04
C ALA A 249 3.79 36.52 -31.24
N ALA A 250 4.16 35.35 -31.75
CA ALA A 250 4.01 34.08 -31.04
C ALA A 250 4.87 34.04 -29.77
N LEU A 251 6.12 34.53 -29.84
CA LEU A 251 7.00 34.62 -28.67
C LEU A 251 6.47 35.59 -27.61
N ARG A 252 5.86 36.72 -28.01
CA ARG A 252 5.19 37.65 -27.08
C ARG A 252 3.97 37.04 -26.42
N ALA A 253 3.10 36.37 -27.17
CA ALA A 253 1.93 35.69 -26.62
C ALA A 253 2.33 34.57 -25.65
N TRP A 254 3.37 33.80 -25.99
CA TRP A 254 3.94 32.82 -25.09
C TRP A 254 4.55 33.47 -23.84
N ALA A 255 5.30 34.57 -23.97
CA ALA A 255 5.91 35.24 -22.82
C ALA A 255 4.87 35.75 -21.83
N GLN A 256 3.75 36.30 -22.32
CA GLN A 256 2.63 36.73 -21.49
C GLN A 256 1.96 35.54 -20.80
N ALA A 257 1.65 34.47 -21.53
CA ALA A 257 1.04 33.27 -20.95
C ALA A 257 1.98 32.60 -19.92
N ALA A 258 3.28 32.56 -20.20
CA ALA A 258 4.30 32.03 -19.30
C ALA A 258 4.45 32.87 -18.02
N GLU A 259 4.34 34.20 -18.11
CA GLU A 259 4.37 35.12 -16.96
C GLU A 259 3.16 34.89 -16.05
N GLU A 260 1.94 34.88 -16.61
CA GLU A 260 0.71 34.62 -15.87
C GLU A 260 0.74 33.24 -15.20
N LEU A 261 1.25 32.24 -15.92
CA LEU A 261 1.29 30.88 -15.43
C LEU A 261 2.40 30.66 -14.41
N ALA A 262 3.56 31.31 -14.54
CA ALA A 262 4.62 31.29 -13.53
C ALA A 262 4.16 31.93 -12.20
N TRP A 263 3.22 32.88 -12.26
CA TRP A 263 2.62 33.50 -11.08
C TRP A 263 1.59 32.60 -10.39
N GLU A 264 0.82 31.83 -11.16
CA GLU A 264 -0.22 30.91 -10.63
C GLU A 264 0.26 29.47 -10.39
N ALA A 265 1.44 29.11 -10.88
CA ALA A 265 1.93 27.74 -10.87
C ALA A 265 1.93 27.15 -9.45
N ARG A 266 1.25 26.01 -9.31
CA ARG A 266 1.35 25.13 -8.15
C ARG A 266 1.87 23.77 -8.59
N PRO A 267 2.66 23.08 -7.75
CA PRO A 267 2.98 21.67 -7.96
C PRO A 267 1.67 20.90 -8.17
N GLY A 268 1.55 20.11 -9.25
CA GLY A 268 0.38 19.25 -9.45
C GLY A 268 -0.77 19.78 -10.31
N MET A 269 -0.62 20.88 -11.05
CA MET A 269 -1.63 21.38 -12.01
C MET A 269 -1.32 20.97 -13.47
N PRO A 270 -1.60 19.74 -13.94
CA PRO A 270 -1.49 19.44 -15.37
C PRO A 270 -2.65 20.06 -16.18
N ASN A 271 -3.89 20.01 -15.69
CA ASN A 271 -5.07 20.27 -16.53
C ASN A 271 -5.34 21.76 -16.80
N LEU A 272 -5.08 22.65 -15.84
CA LEU A 272 -5.22 24.10 -16.05
C LEU A 272 -4.10 24.65 -16.95
N LEU A 273 -2.93 24.03 -16.88
CA LEU A 273 -1.78 24.32 -17.73
C LEU A 273 -2.08 24.03 -19.21
N PHE A 274 -2.57 22.83 -19.51
CA PHE A 274 -2.94 22.48 -20.89
C PHE A 274 -4.15 23.26 -21.40
N ALA A 275 -5.20 23.45 -20.60
CA ALA A 275 -6.39 24.21 -21.02
C ALA A 275 -6.09 25.69 -21.32
N ARG A 276 -5.27 26.35 -20.49
CA ARG A 276 -4.88 27.75 -20.73
C ARG A 276 -3.88 27.92 -21.87
N LEU A 277 -2.96 26.96 -22.04
CA LEU A 277 -2.08 26.94 -23.21
C LEU A 277 -2.87 26.71 -24.51
N ASP A 278 -3.94 25.90 -24.47
CA ASP A 278 -4.83 25.66 -25.61
C ASP A 278 -5.73 26.88 -25.91
N GLU A 279 -6.25 27.59 -24.89
CA GLU A 279 -6.93 28.89 -25.08
C GLU A 279 -6.00 29.96 -25.65
N SER A 280 -4.74 30.00 -25.20
CA SER A 280 -3.70 30.87 -25.74
C SER A 280 -3.36 30.50 -27.19
N ALA A 281 -3.31 29.19 -27.50
CA ALA A 281 -3.13 28.67 -28.85
C ALA A 281 -4.34 28.96 -29.75
N ASP A 282 -5.56 28.97 -29.22
CA ASP A 282 -6.78 29.35 -29.93
C ASP A 282 -6.86 30.86 -30.18
N CYS A 283 -6.39 31.68 -29.24
CA CYS A 283 -6.22 33.12 -29.43
C CYS A 283 -5.22 33.39 -30.57
N ILE A 284 -4.10 32.65 -30.59
CA ILE A 284 -3.14 32.63 -31.70
C ILE A 284 -3.85 32.19 -33.00
N ARG A 285 -4.58 31.07 -33.04
CA ARG A 285 -5.32 30.62 -34.24
C ARG A 285 -6.32 31.65 -34.75
N ARG A 286 -7.10 32.30 -33.87
CA ARG A 286 -8.09 33.32 -34.25
C ARG A 286 -7.43 34.60 -34.77
N HIS A 287 -6.27 34.97 -34.23
CA HIS A 287 -5.53 36.14 -34.71
C HIS A 287 -4.98 35.95 -36.13
N PHE A 288 -4.71 34.70 -36.54
CA PHE A 288 -4.28 34.30 -37.90
C PHE A 288 -5.43 33.89 -38.84
N SER A 289 -6.69 33.92 -38.38
CA SER A 289 -7.88 33.56 -39.18
C SER A 289 -8.69 34.77 -39.67
N ARG A 290 -8.14 35.99 -39.58
CA ARG A 290 -8.67 37.22 -40.19
C ARG A 290 -7.66 37.77 -41.18
#